data_AF-A0A8S9L9C4-F1
#
_entry.id   AF-A0A8S9L9C4-F1
#
_cell.length_a   1.000
_cell.length_b   1.000
_cell.length_c   1.000
_cell.angle_alpha   90.00
_cell.angle_beta   90.00
_cell.angle_gamma   90.00
#
_symmetry.space_group_name_H-M   'P 1'
#
loop_
_entity.id
_entity.type
_entity.pdbx_description
1 polymer ?
#
loop_
_entity_poly.entity_id
_entity_poly.type
_entity_poly.pdbx_seq_one_letter_code
_entity_poly.pdbx_strand_id
1 'polypeptide(L)'
;MKPMRSENPSGDFKSMCRHTSKGACTFSDRDHGWQVSDCTAEALKCCMLLSTMPADVIGQKIDPEHLFDSVNLLLSLHGENGGFTA
;
A
#
# COMPACT_ATOMS: atom_id res chain seq x y z
N MET A 1 -4.82 5.75 12.96
CA MET A 1 -5.11 6.00 11.52
C MET A 1 -4.56 4.82 10.72
N LYS A 2 -5.33 4.19 9.82
CA LYS A 2 -4.87 3.05 9.01
C LYS A 2 -4.67 3.53 7.56
N PRO A 3 -3.43 3.89 7.17
CA PRO A 3 -3.18 4.51 5.86
C PRO A 3 -3.23 3.52 4.70
N MET A 4 -2.94 2.24 4.94
CA MET A 4 -2.91 1.20 3.91
C MET A 4 -4.17 0.34 3.92
N ARG A 5 -4.57 -0.15 2.75
CA ARG A 5 -5.69 -1.08 2.60
C ARG A 5 -5.33 -2.46 3.13
N SER A 6 -6.19 -3.05 3.96
CA SER A 6 -5.94 -4.35 4.60
C SER A 6 -6.42 -5.56 3.79
N GLU A 7 -7.25 -5.35 2.76
CA GLU A 7 -7.91 -6.42 2.01
C GLU A 7 -7.95 -6.13 0.51
N ASN A 8 -8.05 -7.18 -0.30
CA ASN A 8 -8.30 -7.06 -1.73
C ASN A 8 -9.77 -6.74 -2.04
N PRO A 9 -10.11 -6.38 -3.29
CA PRO A 9 -11.51 -6.23 -3.69
C PRO A 9 -12.22 -7.58 -3.54
N SER A 10 -13.49 -7.54 -3.13
CA SER A 10 -14.32 -8.74 -2.97
C SER A 10 -14.59 -9.43 -4.31
N GLY A 11 -14.73 -10.75 -4.29
CA GLY A 11 -15.02 -11.56 -5.48
C GLY A 11 -13.77 -11.85 -6.31
N ASP A 12 -13.97 -12.33 -7.55
CA ASP A 12 -12.87 -12.59 -8.47
C ASP A 12 -12.42 -11.29 -9.15
N PHE A 13 -11.55 -10.55 -8.46
CA PHE A 13 -11.05 -9.27 -8.95
C PHE A 13 -10.19 -9.42 -10.22
N LYS A 14 -9.62 -10.60 -10.49
CA LYS A 14 -8.85 -10.83 -11.71
C LYS A 14 -9.74 -10.86 -12.94
N SER A 15 -10.91 -11.49 -12.88
CA SER A 15 -11.88 -11.46 -13.98
C SER A 15 -12.52 -10.09 -14.19
N MET A 16 -12.50 -9.22 -13.17
CA MET A 16 -12.88 -7.81 -13.27
C MET A 16 -11.75 -6.90 -13.79
N CYS A 17 -10.67 -7.47 -14.33
CA CYS A 17 -9.48 -6.74 -14.79
C CYS A 17 -8.85 -5.83 -13.70
N ARG A 18 -8.98 -6.22 -12.42
CA ARG A 18 -8.32 -5.54 -11.30
C ARG A 18 -7.09 -6.32 -10.90
N HIS A 19 -6.04 -5.58 -10.58
CA HIS A 19 -4.87 -6.16 -9.92
C HIS A 19 -5.02 -6.09 -8.38
N THR A 20 -4.20 -6.86 -7.66
CA THR A 20 -4.20 -6.92 -6.19
C THR A 20 -4.07 -5.50 -5.60
N SER A 21 -4.78 -5.21 -4.50
CA SER A 21 -4.75 -3.87 -3.85
C SER A 21 -4.59 -3.92 -2.33
N LYS A 22 -4.43 -5.11 -1.74
CA LYS A 22 -3.97 -5.25 -0.36
C LYS A 22 -2.61 -4.57 -0.21
N GLY A 23 -2.44 -3.75 0.82
CA GLY A 23 -1.24 -2.95 1.05
C GLY A 23 -1.18 -1.64 0.27
N ALA A 24 -2.15 -1.34 -0.60
CA ALA A 24 -2.16 -0.11 -1.38
C ALA A 24 -2.48 1.12 -0.52
N CYS A 25 -1.85 2.25 -0.87
CA CYS A 25 -2.35 3.56 -0.54
C CYS A 25 -2.94 4.18 -1.80
N THR A 26 -4.23 4.49 -1.77
CA THR A 26 -4.96 5.16 -2.85
C THR A 26 -4.61 6.64 -2.87
N PHE A 27 -4.72 7.30 -4.03
CA PHE A 27 -4.49 8.75 -4.17
C PHE A 27 -5.44 9.60 -3.32
N SER A 28 -6.71 9.20 -3.24
CA SER A 28 -7.74 9.90 -2.47
C SER A 28 -8.00 9.17 -1.15
N ASP A 29 -9.19 8.61 -0.98
CA ASP A 29 -9.57 7.86 0.20
C ASP A 29 -9.37 6.36 0.01
N ARG A 30 -9.09 5.68 1.13
CA ARG A 30 -8.87 4.23 1.21
C ARG A 30 -9.97 3.41 0.50
N ASP A 31 -11.20 3.92 0.48
CA ASP A 31 -12.36 3.25 -0.09
C ASP A 31 -12.43 3.33 -1.63
N HIS A 32 -11.64 4.21 -2.26
CA HIS A 32 -11.49 4.24 -3.72
C HIS A 32 -10.91 2.90 -4.22
N GLY A 33 -10.05 2.26 -3.42
CA GLY A 33 -9.64 0.88 -3.61
C GLY A 33 -8.86 0.59 -4.90
N TRP A 34 -8.40 1.63 -5.62
CA TRP A 34 -7.49 1.51 -6.74
C TRP A 34 -6.05 1.67 -6.23
N GLN A 35 -5.23 0.65 -6.43
CA GLN A 35 -3.81 0.74 -6.10
C GLN A 35 -3.12 1.72 -7.04
N VAL A 36 -2.24 2.55 -6.48
CA VAL A 36 -1.35 3.40 -7.25
C VAL A 36 0.07 3.19 -6.72
N SER A 37 1.02 2.86 -7.60
CA SER A 37 2.37 2.48 -7.19
C SER A 37 3.14 3.61 -6.51
N ASP A 38 3.05 4.83 -7.05
CA ASP A 38 3.71 6.01 -6.50
C ASP A 38 3.19 6.37 -5.10
N CYS A 39 1.86 6.43 -4.93
CA CYS A 39 1.19 6.74 -3.67
C CYS A 39 1.51 5.68 -2.62
N THR A 40 1.55 4.41 -3.02
CA THR A 40 1.92 3.31 -2.12
C THR A 40 3.38 3.40 -1.68
N ALA A 41 4.30 3.73 -2.59
CA ALA A 41 5.72 3.90 -2.26
C ALA A 41 5.96 5.12 -1.35
N GLU A 42 5.30 6.25 -1.61
CA GLU A 42 5.38 7.44 -0.77
C GLU A 42 4.79 7.19 0.61
N ALA A 43 3.62 6.56 0.69
CA ALA A 43 3.00 6.21 1.96
C ALA A 43 3.90 5.26 2.76
N LEU A 44 4.47 4.23 2.13
CA LEU A 44 5.41 3.31 2.76
C LEU A 44 6.63 4.06 3.33
N LYS A 45 7.23 4.96 2.54
CA LYS A 45 8.37 5.77 2.98
C LYS A 45 8.01 6.65 4.18
N CYS A 46 6.87 7.33 4.14
CA CYS A 46 6.36 8.12 5.26
C CYS A 46 6.16 7.26 6.52
N CYS A 47 5.56 6.07 6.38
CA CYS A 47 5.36 5.15 7.49
C CYS A 47 6.68 4.68 8.12
N MET A 48 7.69 4.38 7.31
CA MET A 48 9.03 4.02 7.79
C MET A 48 9.72 5.18 8.51
N LEU A 49 9.64 6.39 7.95
CA LEU A 49 10.21 7.59 8.59
C LEU A 49 9.53 7.90 9.92
N LEU A 50 8.20 7.89 9.94
CA LEU A 50 7.42 8.09 11.17
C LEU A 50 7.78 7.03 12.23
N SER A 51 8.01 5.78 11.84
CA SER A 51 8.38 4.71 12.78
C SER A 51 9.70 4.94 13.54
N THR A 52 10.56 5.84 13.04
CA THR A 52 11.80 6.26 13.71
C THR A 52 11.60 7.38 14.74
N MET A 53 10.44 8.03 14.72
CA MET A 53 10.09 9.07 15.68
C MET A 53 9.71 8.47 17.06
N PRO A 54 9.76 9.27 18.13
CA PRO A 54 9.33 8.85 19.46
C PRO A 54 7.83 8.48 19.48
N ALA A 55 7.49 7.39 20.18
CA ALA A 55 6.13 6.86 20.23
C ALA A 55 5.11 7.83 20.88
N ASP A 56 5.57 8.74 21.73
CA ASP A 56 4.76 9.81 22.31
C ASP A 56 4.26 10.83 21.27
N VAL A 57 4.98 10.99 20.15
CA VAL A 57 4.61 11.92 19.07
C VAL A 57 3.66 11.28 18.07
N ILE A 58 3.92 10.03 17.68
CA ILE A 58 3.22 9.30 16.61
C ILE A 58 2.15 8.33 17.10
N GLY A 59 2.10 8.05 18.40
CA GLY A 59 1.16 7.12 19.00
C GLY A 59 1.45 5.67 18.62
N GLN A 60 0.41 4.94 18.21
CA GLN A 60 0.53 3.53 17.85
C GLN A 60 1.34 3.35 16.56
N LYS A 61 2.45 2.62 16.64
CA LYS A 61 3.25 2.24 15.48
C LYS A 61 2.45 1.35 14.53
N ILE A 62 2.74 1.49 13.24
CA ILE A 62 2.14 0.68 12.19
C ILE A 62 2.64 -0.76 12.33
N ASP A 63 1.72 -1.71 12.16
CA ASP A 63 2.07 -3.13 12.16
C ASP A 63 3.02 -3.44 10.98
N PRO A 64 4.17 -4.09 11.21
CA PRO A 64 5.09 -4.50 10.15
C PRO A 64 4.41 -5.31 9.04
N GLU A 65 3.37 -6.09 9.35
CA GLU A 65 2.63 -6.86 8.34
C GLU A 65 2.06 -5.98 7.23
N HIS A 66 1.57 -4.78 7.58
CA HIS A 66 1.05 -3.83 6.60
C HIS A 66 2.16 -3.25 5.71
N LEU A 67 3.37 -3.07 6.24
CA LEU A 67 4.52 -2.65 5.44
C LEU A 67 4.92 -3.74 4.44
N PHE A 68 4.90 -5.00 4.87
CA PHE A 68 5.18 -6.14 3.98
C PHE A 68 4.11 -6.29 2.89
N ASP A 69 2.84 -6.08 3.21
CA ASP A 69 1.76 -6.06 2.21
C ASP A 69 2.00 -4.97 1.15
N SER A 70 2.41 -3.76 1.55
CA SER A 70 2.75 -2.68 0.61
C SER A 70 3.96 -3.03 -0.26
N VAL A 71 5.00 -3.64 0.29
CA VAL A 71 6.17 -4.07 -0.48
C VAL A 71 5.80 -5.17 -1.48
N ASN A 72 5.01 -6.16 -1.05
CA ASN A 72 4.53 -7.24 -1.92
C ASN A 72 3.70 -6.69 -3.09
N LEU A 73 2.85 -5.68 -2.83
CA LEU A 73 2.10 -5.00 -3.86
C LEU A 73 3.02 -4.32 -4.87
N LEU A 74 4.00 -3.52 -4.41
CA LEU A 74 4.96 -2.85 -5.29
C LEU A 74 5.72 -3.86 -6.16
N LEU A 75 6.22 -4.95 -5.56
CA LEU A 75 6.90 -6.02 -6.30
C LEU A 75 6.00 -6.69 -7.33
N SER A 76 4.69 -6.80 -7.05
CA SER A 76 3.73 -7.35 -8.01
C SER A 76 3.41 -6.42 -9.20
N LEU A 77 3.73 -5.13 -9.09
CA LEU A 77 3.55 -4.11 -10.13
C LEU A 77 4.79 -3.93 -11.01
N HIS A 78 5.86 -4.66 -10.71
CA HIS A 78 7.11 -4.64 -11.48
C HIS A 78 6.90 -5.31 -12.84
N GLY A 79 7.15 -4.55 -13.91
CA GLY A 79 7.14 -5.05 -15.29
C GLY A 79 8.50 -5.63 -15.69
N GLU A 80 8.52 -6.45 -16.75
CA GLU A 80 9.75 -7.08 -17.27
C GLU A 80 10.82 -6.07 -17.73
N ASN A 81 10.43 -4.82 -17.99
CA ASN A 81 11.31 -3.73 -18.38
C ASN A 81 12.02 -3.03 -17.21
N GLY A 82 11.83 -3.47 -15.96
CA GLY A 82 12.39 -2.82 -14.78
C GLY A 82 11.55 -1.65 -14.24
N GLY A 83 10.43 -1.31 -14.90
CA GLY A 83 9.53 -0.22 -14.51
C GLY A 83 8.37 -0.68 -13.62
N PHE A 84 7.70 0.29 -13.02
CA PHE A 84 6.46 0.06 -12.25
C PHE A 84 5.31 0.76 -12.95
N THR A 85 4.17 0.06 -13.10
CA THR A 85 2.96 0.68 -13.62
C THR A 85 2.31 1.55 -12.56
N ALA A 86 1.69 2.66 -12.98
CA ALA A 86 0.90 3.52 -12.11
C ALA A 86 -0.20 2.73 -11.40
#